data_AF-A0A356DAC7-F1
#
_entry.id   AF-A0A356DAC7-F1
#
_cell.length_a   1.000
_cell.length_b   1.000
_cell.length_c   1.000
_cell.angle_alpha   90.00
_cell.angle_beta   90.00
_cell.angle_gamma   90.00
#
_symmetry.space_group_name_H-M   'P 1'
#
loop_
_entity.id
_entity.type
_entity.pdbx_description
1 polymer ?
#
loop_
_entity_poly.entity_id
_entity_poly.type
_entity_poly.pdbx_seq_one_letter_code
_entity_poly.pdbx_strand_id
1 'polypeptide(L)'
;MTQFSLSGDINTLLKGTIMSDETATTKKRRKINNFELALILNAVKILNQQHRLKMENIKQFSQQDESHWPTTREISEYCQFSIYKTRHLLIKLSEEGYIRSSGKVISNSLHWSFIGDDVCD
;
A
#
# COMPACT_ATOMS: atom_id res chain seq x y z
N MET A 1 46.35 11.17 50.20
CA MET A 1 44.94 11.44 50.56
C MET A 1 44.13 11.41 49.27
N THR A 2 43.45 10.30 48.93
CA THR A 2 41.97 10.12 49.03
C THR A 2 41.21 11.22 48.25
N GLN A 3 40.32 11.00 47.28
CA GLN A 3 39.42 9.89 46.92
C GLN A 3 38.99 9.92 45.44
N PHE A 4 38.52 8.76 44.98
CA PHE A 4 37.70 8.51 43.79
C PHE A 4 36.33 9.21 43.85
N SER A 5 35.76 9.56 42.70
CA SER A 5 34.35 9.27 42.36
C SER A 5 34.09 9.49 40.86
N LEU A 6 33.91 8.38 40.14
CA LEU A 6 33.17 8.35 38.88
C LEU A 6 31.69 8.50 39.23
N SER A 7 31.04 9.54 38.73
CA SER A 7 29.57 9.57 38.65
C SER A 7 29.19 9.17 37.23
N GLY A 8 28.60 7.98 37.10
CA GLY A 8 27.94 7.56 35.89
C GLY A 8 26.55 8.17 35.82
N ASP A 9 26.15 8.62 34.64
CA ASP A 9 24.75 8.73 34.28
C ASP A 9 24.37 7.54 33.39
N ILE A 10 23.73 6.59 34.05
CA ILE A 10 23.06 5.41 33.52
C ILE A 10 21.61 5.80 33.19
N ASN A 11 21.38 6.26 31.98
CA ASN A 11 20.10 6.25 31.26
C ASN A 11 20.46 6.09 29.78
N THR A 12 20.58 4.89 29.20
CA THR A 12 19.57 3.83 29.03
C THR A 12 18.35 4.32 28.24
N LEU A 13 18.31 3.83 27.00
CA LEU A 13 17.15 3.39 26.23
C LEU A 13 16.44 4.34 25.24
N LEU A 14 16.29 3.78 24.03
CA LEU A 14 15.29 4.02 22.99
C LEU A 14 15.55 5.26 22.09
N LYS A 15 15.96 5.10 20.84
CA LYS A 15 15.33 4.25 19.82
C LYS A 15 16.35 3.75 18.82
N GLY A 16 16.30 2.45 18.59
CA GLY A 16 17.10 1.77 17.58
C GLY A 16 16.93 2.41 16.22
N THR A 17 18.09 2.67 15.61
CA THR A 17 18.26 2.71 14.17
C THR A 17 17.76 1.39 13.62
N ILE A 18 16.51 1.36 13.17
CA ILE A 18 16.02 0.31 12.29
C ILE A 18 16.74 0.54 10.97
N MET A 19 17.83 -0.21 10.80
CA MET A 19 18.32 -0.58 9.49
C MET A 19 17.17 -1.34 8.82
N SER A 20 16.46 -0.67 7.91
CA SER A 20 15.53 -1.36 7.02
C SER A 20 16.36 -2.10 6.00
N ASP A 21 16.57 -3.38 6.30
CA ASP A 21 16.96 -4.41 5.35
C ASP A 21 15.81 -4.56 4.34
N GLU A 22 15.83 -3.76 3.28
CA GLU A 22 14.90 -3.92 2.16
C GLU A 22 15.45 -5.02 1.25
N THR A 23 15.35 -6.27 1.72
CA THR A 23 15.56 -7.43 0.87
C THR A 23 14.48 -7.42 -0.21
N ALA A 24 14.84 -6.92 -1.39
CA ALA A 24 14.10 -7.08 -2.63
C ALA A 24 13.94 -8.58 -2.93
N THR A 25 12.89 -9.18 -2.36
CA THR A 25 12.45 -10.51 -2.72
C THR A 25 11.52 -10.37 -3.91
N THR A 26 12.07 -10.50 -5.11
CA THR A 26 11.29 -10.64 -6.35
C THR A 26 10.46 -11.93 -6.25
N LYS A 27 9.28 -11.79 -5.65
CA LYS A 27 8.32 -12.87 -5.40
C LYS A 27 7.62 -13.17 -6.73
N LYS A 28 7.97 -14.31 -7.33
CA LYS A 28 7.32 -14.86 -8.54
C LYS A 28 5.79 -14.83 -8.37
N ARG A 29 5.11 -13.92 -9.08
CA ARG A 29 3.64 -13.76 -9.05
C ARG A 29 2.97 -15.10 -9.31
N ARG A 30 2.17 -15.59 -8.35
CA ARG A 30 1.47 -16.89 -8.44
C ARG A 30 0.17 -16.73 -9.21
N LYS A 31 -0.11 -17.58 -10.20
CA LYS A 31 -1.35 -17.51 -11.01
C LYS A 31 -2.60 -17.43 -10.12
N ILE A 32 -3.44 -16.43 -10.36
CA ILE A 32 -4.71 -16.24 -9.64
C ILE A 32 -5.70 -17.32 -10.09
N ASN A 33 -6.05 -18.24 -9.20
CA ASN A 33 -7.02 -19.31 -9.48
C ASN A 33 -8.38 -19.08 -8.82
N ASN A 34 -8.57 -17.95 -8.13
CA ASN A 34 -9.82 -17.61 -7.47
C ASN A 34 -10.55 -16.51 -8.27
N PHE A 35 -11.77 -16.81 -8.70
CA PHE A 35 -12.61 -15.89 -9.47
C PHE A 35 -12.85 -14.55 -8.76
N GLU A 36 -13.05 -14.56 -7.45
CA GLU A 36 -13.28 -13.33 -6.67
C GLU A 36 -12.03 -12.45 -6.61
N LEU A 37 -10.84 -13.05 -6.50
CA LEU A 37 -9.58 -12.30 -6.59
C LEU A 37 -9.40 -11.70 -7.98
N ALA A 38 -9.74 -12.43 -9.03
CA ALA A 38 -9.69 -11.91 -10.40
C ALA A 38 -10.67 -10.74 -10.61
N LEU A 39 -11.88 -10.84 -10.05
CA LEU A 39 -12.87 -9.76 -10.08
C LEU A 39 -12.35 -8.50 -9.36
N ILE A 40 -11.83 -8.63 -8.14
CA ILE A 40 -11.27 -7.50 -7.39
C ILE A 40 -10.10 -6.88 -8.15
N LEU A 41 -9.19 -7.69 -8.70
CA LEU A 41 -8.05 -7.18 -9.45
C LEU A 41 -8.49 -6.38 -10.68
N ASN A 42 -9.49 -6.88 -11.42
CA ASN A 42 -10.06 -6.16 -12.55
C ASN A 42 -10.74 -4.86 -12.13
N ALA A 43 -11.50 -4.87 -11.02
CA ALA A 43 -12.13 -3.67 -10.49
C ALA A 43 -11.09 -2.59 -10.12
N VAL A 44 -10.00 -2.98 -9.44
CA VAL A 44 -8.89 -2.07 -9.14
C VAL A 44 -8.33 -1.45 -10.42
N LYS A 45 -8.07 -2.26 -11.46
CA LYS A 45 -7.55 -1.75 -12.74
C LYS A 45 -8.49 -0.74 -13.40
N ILE A 46 -9.77 -1.08 -13.50
CA ILE A 46 -10.80 -0.24 -14.15
C ILE A 46 -10.94 1.09 -13.41
N LEU A 47 -11.09 1.04 -12.07
CA LEU A 47 -11.26 2.24 -11.26
C LEU A 47 -10.02 3.13 -11.28
N ASN A 48 -8.81 2.56 -11.21
CA ASN A 48 -7.56 3.32 -11.38
C ASN A 48 -7.50 4.04 -12.74
N GLN A 49 -7.90 3.35 -13.82
CA GLN A 49 -7.94 3.96 -15.16
C GLN A 49 -8.99 5.07 -15.24
N GLN A 50 -10.17 4.86 -14.68
CA GLN A 50 -11.23 5.89 -14.65
C GLN A 50 -10.79 7.14 -13.90
N HIS A 51 -10.13 6.97 -12.76
CA HIS A 51 -9.64 8.10 -11.97
C HIS A 51 -8.51 8.84 -12.70
N ARG A 52 -7.62 8.12 -13.40
CA ARG A 52 -6.60 8.72 -14.26
C ARG A 52 -7.21 9.56 -15.39
N LEU A 53 -8.19 9.04 -16.11
CA LEU A 53 -8.86 9.77 -17.22
C LEU A 53 -9.63 11.00 -16.70
N LYS A 54 -10.22 10.91 -15.50
CA LYS A 54 -10.86 12.05 -14.85
C LYS A 54 -9.84 13.16 -14.54
N MET A 55 -8.62 12.80 -14.14
CA MET A 55 -7.54 13.75 -13.88
C MET A 55 -6.96 14.37 -15.15
N GLU A 56 -6.82 13.63 -16.25
CA GLU A 56 -6.34 14.20 -17.52
C GLU A 56 -7.26 15.32 -18.06
N ASN A 57 -8.56 15.25 -17.74
CA ASN A 57 -9.52 16.31 -18.06
C ASN A 57 -9.39 17.56 -17.17
N ILE A 58 -8.74 17.44 -16.01
CA ILE A 58 -8.52 18.51 -15.04
C ILE A 58 -7.01 18.78 -15.03
N LYS A 59 -6.51 19.60 -15.97
CA LYS A 59 -5.07 19.90 -16.20
C LYS A 59 -4.35 20.51 -14.98
N GLN A 60 -4.16 19.75 -13.92
CA GLN A 60 -3.41 20.14 -12.74
C GLN A 60 -3.01 18.87 -12.00
N PHE A 61 -1.78 18.85 -11.49
CA PHE A 61 -1.11 17.79 -10.72
C PHE A 61 -0.27 16.80 -11.54
N SER A 62 1.05 17.02 -11.43
CA SER A 62 2.14 16.36 -12.15
C SER A 62 2.80 15.21 -11.37
N GLN A 63 2.14 14.64 -10.37
CA GLN A 63 2.58 13.43 -9.68
C GLN A 63 1.34 12.59 -9.35
N GLN A 64 1.41 11.28 -9.55
CA GLN A 64 0.35 10.32 -9.19
C GLN A 64 0.09 10.38 -7.68
N ASP A 65 -0.74 11.33 -7.27
CA ASP A 65 -1.17 11.45 -5.89
C ASP A 65 -2.05 10.23 -5.57
N GLU A 66 -1.64 9.47 -4.56
CA GLU A 66 -2.32 8.28 -4.04
C GLU A 66 -3.77 8.58 -3.65
N SER A 67 -4.10 9.85 -3.40
CA SER A 67 -5.48 10.32 -3.14
C SER A 67 -6.46 10.02 -4.29
N HIS A 68 -5.95 9.79 -5.50
CA HIS A 68 -6.77 9.45 -6.67
C HIS A 68 -6.95 7.95 -6.87
N TRP A 69 -6.25 7.10 -6.11
CA TRP A 69 -6.46 5.67 -6.24
C TRP A 69 -7.84 5.30 -5.66
N PRO A 70 -8.51 4.25 -6.16
CA PRO A 70 -9.79 3.84 -5.60
C PRO A 70 -9.68 3.37 -4.16
N THR A 71 -10.66 3.75 -3.36
CA THR A 71 -10.83 3.32 -1.97
C THR A 71 -11.38 1.89 -1.90
N THR A 72 -11.18 1.23 -0.75
CA THR A 72 -11.82 -0.07 -0.46
C THR A 72 -13.34 -0.04 -0.67
N ARG A 73 -14.00 1.10 -0.38
CA ARG A 73 -15.45 1.25 -0.49
C ARG A 73 -15.90 1.24 -1.94
N GLU A 74 -15.28 2.06 -2.80
CA GLU A 74 -15.59 2.11 -4.23
C GLU A 74 -15.41 0.75 -4.89
N ILE A 75 -14.33 0.03 -4.55
CA ILE A 75 -14.08 -1.32 -5.05
C ILE A 75 -15.17 -2.29 -4.58
N SER A 76 -15.61 -2.18 -3.32
CA SER A 76 -16.66 -3.05 -2.78
C SER A 76 -18.01 -2.82 -3.44
N GLU A 77 -18.35 -1.55 -3.70
CA GLU A 77 -19.58 -1.16 -4.39
C GLU A 77 -19.55 -1.65 -5.85
N TYR A 78 -18.41 -1.49 -6.54
CA TYR A 78 -18.23 -1.96 -7.91
C TYR A 78 -18.40 -3.47 -8.04
N CYS A 79 -17.80 -4.25 -7.13
CA CYS A 79 -17.89 -5.71 -7.14
C CYS A 79 -19.16 -6.28 -6.47
N GLN A 80 -19.99 -5.43 -5.86
CA GLN A 80 -21.15 -5.83 -5.04
C GLN A 80 -20.78 -6.80 -3.90
N PHE A 81 -19.62 -6.60 -3.29
CA PHE A 81 -19.15 -7.37 -2.14
C PHE A 81 -19.27 -6.54 -0.85
N SER A 82 -19.30 -7.22 0.30
CA SER A 82 -19.17 -6.51 1.56
C SER A 82 -17.78 -5.85 1.68
N ILE A 83 -17.72 -4.68 2.32
CA ILE A 83 -16.47 -3.96 2.52
C ILE A 83 -15.39 -4.80 3.24
N TYR A 84 -15.80 -5.70 4.14
CA TYR A 84 -14.91 -6.62 4.84
C TYR A 84 -14.33 -7.69 3.94
N LYS A 85 -15.16 -8.30 3.08
CA LYS A 85 -14.72 -9.30 2.09
C LYS A 85 -13.76 -8.66 1.09
N THR A 86 -14.12 -7.49 0.57
CA THR A 86 -13.27 -6.72 -0.34
C THR A 86 -11.91 -6.40 0.28
N ARG A 87 -11.89 -5.90 1.53
CA ARG A 87 -10.64 -5.61 2.23
C ARG A 87 -9.76 -6.86 2.36
N HIS A 88 -10.34 -8.00 2.74
CA HIS A 88 -9.61 -9.25 2.86
C HIS A 88 -8.97 -9.68 1.52
N LEU A 89 -9.72 -9.59 0.42
CA LEU A 89 -9.24 -9.94 -0.92
C LEU A 89 -8.15 -8.97 -1.41
N LEU A 90 -8.28 -7.67 -1.13
CA LEU A 90 -7.28 -6.65 -1.48
C LEU A 90 -5.95 -6.88 -0.75
N ILE A 91 -6.00 -7.16 0.55
CA ILE A 91 -4.80 -7.52 1.33
C ILE A 91 -4.11 -8.73 0.70
N LYS A 92 -4.87 -9.78 0.37
CA LYS A 92 -4.32 -10.98 -0.27
C LYS A 92 -3.67 -10.67 -1.63
N LEU A 93 -4.29 -9.86 -2.48
CA LEU A 93 -3.71 -9.43 -3.75
C LEU A 93 -2.43 -8.60 -3.56
N SER A 94 -2.37 -7.79 -2.50
CA SER A 94 -1.19 -6.99 -2.13
C SER A 94 -0.03 -7.88 -1.69
N GLU A 95 -0.29 -8.85 -0.82
CA GLU A 95 0.70 -9.86 -0.39
C GLU A 95 1.21 -10.74 -1.54
N GLU A 96 0.39 -10.93 -2.57
CA GLU A 96 0.74 -11.64 -3.81
C GLU A 96 1.44 -10.74 -4.86
N GLY A 97 1.57 -9.43 -4.60
CA GLY A 97 2.31 -8.48 -5.44
C GLY A 97 1.56 -8.01 -6.69
N TYR A 98 0.22 -8.10 -6.69
CA TYR A 98 -0.62 -7.64 -7.80
C TYR A 98 -1.06 -6.18 -7.68
N ILE A 99 -1.21 -5.70 -6.45
CA ILE A 99 -1.65 -4.34 -6.14
C ILE A 99 -0.83 -3.78 -4.97
N ARG A 100 -0.83 -2.46 -4.80
CA ARG A 100 -0.27 -1.78 -3.63
C ARG A 100 -1.33 -0.93 -2.95
N SER A 101 -1.21 -0.78 -1.63
CA SER A 101 -1.95 0.23 -0.89
C SER A 101 -1.20 1.56 -0.88
N SER A 102 -1.92 2.66 -0.67
CA SER A 102 -1.34 3.96 -0.34
C SER A 102 -0.43 3.83 0.89
N GLY A 103 0.73 4.52 0.87
CA GLY A 103 1.69 4.49 1.98
C GLY A 103 1.15 5.13 3.26
N LYS A 104 0.10 5.95 3.15
CA LYS A 104 -0.63 6.54 4.26
C LYS A 104 -2.13 6.30 4.12
N VAL A 105 -2.83 6.36 5.25
CA VAL A 105 -4.29 6.46 5.24
C VAL A 105 -4.66 7.88 4.81
N ILE A 106 -5.36 8.01 3.69
CA ILE A 106 -5.78 9.30 3.12
C ILE A 106 -7.28 9.44 3.43
N SER A 107 -7.69 10.52 4.10
CA SER A 107 -9.10 10.74 4.46
C SER A 107 -9.74 9.53 5.16
N ASN A 108 -9.03 8.91 6.10
CA ASN A 108 -9.45 7.69 6.83
C ASN A 108 -9.69 6.45 5.96
N SER A 109 -9.22 6.45 4.71
CA SER A 109 -9.39 5.33 3.76
C SER A 109 -8.05 4.88 3.18
N LEU A 110 -7.89 3.56 3.04
CA LEU A 110 -6.81 2.99 2.23
C LEU A 110 -7.20 3.06 0.77
N HIS A 111 -6.26 3.51 -0.06
CA HIS A 111 -6.43 3.60 -1.50
C HIS A 111 -5.54 2.57 -2.19
N TRP A 112 -5.94 2.06 -3.36
CA TRP A 112 -5.33 0.87 -3.96
C TRP A 112 -4.98 1.05 -5.42
N SER A 113 -3.73 0.77 -5.79
CA SER A 113 -3.25 0.82 -7.17
C SER A 113 -2.82 -0.53 -7.70
N PHE A 114 -3.07 -0.77 -8.98
CA PHE A 114 -2.49 -1.91 -9.68
C PHE A 114 -0.97 -1.71 -9.80
N ILE A 115 -0.19 -2.71 -9.43
CA ILE A 115 1.25 -2.72 -9.70
C ILE A 115 1.41 -3.27 -11.11
N GLY A 116 1.53 -2.39 -12.10
CA GLY A 116 1.98 -2.76 -13.44
C GLY A 116 3.37 -3.39 -13.41
N ASP A 117 3.86 -3.91 -14.52
CA ASP A 117 5.28 -4.31 -14.65
C ASP A 117 6.21 -3.09 -14.71
N ASP A 118 5.80 -1.98 -14.10
CA ASP A 118 6.65 -0.83 -13.85
C ASP A 118 7.56 -1.19 -12.67
N VAL A 119 8.72 -1.70 -13.06
CA VAL A 119 9.96 -1.75 -12.29
C VAL A 119 10.02 -0.52 -11.39
N CYS A 120 9.96 -0.72 -10.07
CA CYS A 120 10.48 0.27 -9.15
C CYS A 120 12.01 0.23 -9.31
N ASP A 121 12.59 1.27 -9.90
CA ASP A 121 14.02 1.57 -9.78
C ASP A 121 14.40 1.87 -8.33
#